data_AF-A0A935ZQL0-F1
#
_entry.id   AF-A0A935ZQL0-F1
#
_cell.length_a   1.000
_cell.length_b   1.000
_cell.length_c   1.000
_cell.angle_alpha   90.00
_cell.angle_beta   90.00
_cell.angle_gamma   90.00
#
_symmetry.space_group_name_H-M   'P 1'
#
loop_
_entity.id
_entity.type
_entity.pdbx_description
1 polymer ?
#
loop_
_entity_poly.entity_id
_entity_poly.type
_entity_poly.pdbx_seq_one_letter_code
_entity_poly.pdbx_strand_id
1 'polypeptide(L)'
;MRQATDGVVTDLLKRREQTLVLAWPGALARYGLAGALARIVDGAERGDAPAILLVVPSHADGTAPSINGRLPVPAPLPSQRLVMPDAWLANAHKAAETP
;
A
#
# COMPACT_ATOMS: atom_id res chain seq x y z
N MET A 1 -11.64 -11.63 16.00
CA MET A 1 -10.73 -10.74 15.24
C MET A 1 -11.01 -10.76 13.75
N ARG A 2 -10.96 -11.94 13.09
CA ARG A 2 -11.22 -12.12 11.64
C ARG A 2 -12.51 -11.42 11.14
N GLN A 3 -13.63 -11.62 11.82
CA GLN A 3 -14.92 -11.03 11.46
C GLN A 3 -14.94 -9.49 11.54
N ALA A 4 -14.24 -8.89 12.50
CA ALA A 4 -14.10 -7.43 12.61
C ALA A 4 -13.21 -6.88 11.49
N THR A 5 -12.13 -7.58 11.14
CA THR A 5 -11.28 -7.22 9.99
C THR A 5 -12.06 -7.28 8.68
N ASP A 6 -12.85 -8.34 8.47
CA ASP A 6 -13.66 -8.49 7.26
C ASP A 6 -14.70 -7.38 7.10
N GLY A 7 -15.29 -6.93 8.22
CA GLY A 7 -16.18 -5.77 8.24
C GLY A 7 -15.46 -4.50 7.79
N VAL A 8 -14.31 -4.19 8.40
CA VAL A 8 -13.50 -3.01 8.06
C VAL A 8 -13.06 -3.02 6.59
N VAL A 9 -12.59 -4.15 6.06
CA VAL A 9 -12.21 -4.26 4.64
C VAL A 9 -13.42 -4.02 3.74
N THR A 10 -14.57 -4.59 4.09
CA THR A 10 -15.80 -4.39 3.32
C THR A 10 -16.23 -2.93 3.30
N ASP A 11 -16.16 -2.25 4.44
CA ASP A 11 -16.51 -0.83 4.53
C ASP A 11 -15.50 0.06 3.79
N LEU A 12 -14.21 -0.31 3.81
CA LEU A 12 -13.17 0.37 3.06
C LEU A 12 -13.40 0.28 1.55
N LEU A 13 -13.72 -0.91 1.04
CA LEU A 13 -13.98 -1.13 -0.39
C LEU A 13 -15.28 -0.44 -0.88
N LYS A 14 -16.22 -0.15 0.02
CA LYS A 14 -17.47 0.56 -0.32
C LYS A 14 -17.29 2.08 -0.48
N ARG A 15 -16.18 2.67 -0.02
CA ARG A 15 -15.93 4.13 -0.07
C ARG A 15 -15.56 4.57 -1.49
N ARG A 16 -16.53 4.66 -2.39
CA ARG A 16 -16.28 4.88 -3.83
C ARG A 16 -15.74 6.26 -4.23
N GLU A 17 -15.81 7.25 -3.35
CA GLU A 17 -15.59 8.65 -3.75
C GLU A 17 -14.17 9.19 -3.50
N GLN A 18 -13.33 8.48 -2.74
CA GLN A 18 -12.02 9.01 -2.32
C GLN A 18 -10.92 7.97 -2.46
N THR A 19 -9.83 8.35 -3.14
CA THR A 19 -8.58 7.59 -3.12
C THR A 19 -8.07 7.51 -1.67
N LEU A 20 -7.77 6.30 -1.22
CA LEU A 20 -7.31 6.05 0.16
C LEU A 20 -5.81 5.75 0.17
N VAL A 21 -5.11 6.34 1.13
CA VAL A 21 -3.68 6.06 1.38
C VAL A 21 -3.53 5.31 2.69
N LEU A 22 -3.06 4.07 2.60
CA LEU A 22 -2.67 3.25 3.75
C LEU A 22 -1.19 3.49 4.06
N ALA A 23 -0.92 4.47 4.93
CA ALA A 23 0.45 4.87 5.30
C ALA A 23 1.12 3.98 6.35
N TRP A 24 0.34 3.26 7.17
CA TRP A 24 0.85 2.47 8.31
C TRP A 24 0.37 1.01 8.27
N PRO A 25 0.82 0.21 7.28
CA PRO A 25 0.27 -1.13 7.07
C PRO A 25 0.75 -2.18 8.07
N GLY A 26 1.62 -1.84 9.03
CA GLY A 26 2.25 -2.78 9.95
C GLY A 26 1.29 -3.66 10.76
N ALA A 27 0.06 -3.19 11.01
CA ALA A 27 -0.98 -3.98 11.66
C ALA A 27 -1.36 -5.24 10.84
N LEU A 28 -1.34 -5.15 9.50
CA LEU A 28 -1.63 -6.28 8.63
C LEU A 28 -0.63 -7.41 8.83
N ALA A 29 0.67 -7.07 8.90
CA ALA A 29 1.74 -8.03 9.19
C ALA A 29 1.65 -8.57 10.62
N ARG A 30 1.42 -7.69 11.61
CA ARG A 30 1.35 -8.08 13.03
C ARG A 30 0.26 -9.10 13.31
N TYR A 31 -0.88 -8.98 12.65
CA TYR A 31 -2.06 -9.82 12.90
C TYR A 31 -2.29 -10.89 11.84
N GLY A 32 -1.33 -11.12 10.92
CA GLY A 32 -1.45 -12.17 9.91
C GLY A 32 -2.60 -11.95 8.92
N LEU A 33 -2.91 -10.69 8.59
CA LEU A 33 -4.08 -10.31 7.78
C LEU A 33 -3.82 -10.38 6.27
N ALA A 34 -3.08 -11.41 5.82
CA ALA A 34 -2.73 -11.59 4.41
C ALA A 34 -3.97 -11.68 3.50
N GLY A 35 -4.99 -12.42 3.93
CA GLY A 35 -6.25 -12.53 3.17
C GLY A 35 -7.02 -11.21 3.07
N ALA A 36 -6.96 -10.36 4.10
CA ALA A 36 -7.56 -9.03 4.03
C ALA A 36 -6.83 -8.13 3.04
N LEU A 37 -5.49 -8.19 3.02
CA LEU A 37 -4.67 -7.46 2.05
C LEU A 37 -4.95 -7.93 0.61
N ALA A 38 -5.04 -9.24 0.37
CA ALA A 38 -5.40 -9.77 -0.95
C ALA A 38 -6.77 -9.26 -1.42
N ARG A 39 -7.79 -9.28 -0.54
CA ARG A 39 -9.13 -8.73 -0.86
C ARG A 39 -9.10 -7.25 -1.23
N ILE A 40 -8.22 -6.46 -0.60
CA ILE A 40 -8.05 -5.05 -0.91
C ILE A 40 -7.49 -4.88 -2.33
N VAL A 41 -6.44 -5.63 -2.66
CA VAL A 41 -5.83 -5.61 -4.01
C VAL A 41 -6.84 -6.05 -5.06
N ASP A 42 -7.49 -7.20 -4.86
CA ASP A 42 -8.49 -7.73 -5.78
C ASP A 42 -9.65 -6.75 -6.03
N GLY A 43 -10.09 -6.05 -4.99
CA GLY A 43 -11.15 -5.06 -5.10
C GLY A 43 -10.73 -3.83 -5.91
N ALA A 44 -9.50 -3.35 -5.68
CA ALA A 44 -8.93 -2.23 -6.43
C ALA A 44 -8.70 -2.59 -7.91
N GLU A 45 -8.25 -3.80 -8.22
CA GLU A 45 -7.98 -4.25 -9.59
C GLU A 45 -9.25 -4.42 -10.44
N ARG A 46 -10.37 -4.84 -9.83
CA ARG A 46 -11.65 -5.00 -10.54
C ARG A 46 -12.32 -3.68 -10.91
N GLY A 47 -11.85 -2.55 -10.38
CA GLY A 47 -12.47 -1.23 -10.58
C GLY A 47 -13.78 -1.01 -9.81
N ASP A 48 -14.17 -1.96 -8.95
CA ASP A 48 -15.39 -1.89 -8.13
C ASP A 48 -15.19 -1.18 -6.78
N ALA A 49 -13.95 -0.74 -6.50
CA ALA A 49 -13.51 -0.09 -5.27
C ALA A 49 -12.74 1.21 -5.60
N PRO A 50 -12.59 2.15 -4.64
CA PRO A 50 -11.69 3.29 -4.82
C PRO A 50 -10.26 2.84 -5.15
N ALA A 51 -9.50 3.73 -5.78
CA ALA A 51 -8.05 3.55 -5.87
C ALA A 51 -7.45 3.53 -4.45
N ILE A 52 -6.72 2.47 -4.13
CA ILE A 52 -6.08 2.29 -2.82
C ILE A 52 -4.57 2.29 -3.02
N LEU A 53 -3.90 3.29 -2.43
CA LEU A 53 -2.46 3.40 -2.42
C LEU A 53 -1.90 2.85 -1.11
N LEU A 54 -1.03 1.87 -1.22
CA LEU A 54 -0.35 1.27 -0.08
C LEU A 54 1.09 1.78 -0.03
N VAL A 55 1.45 2.50 1.02
CA VAL A 55 2.83 2.97 1.22
C VAL A 55 3.57 1.97 2.08
N VAL A 56 4.60 1.34 1.52
CA VAL A 56 5.42 0.34 2.21
C VAL A 56 6.87 0.79 2.21
N PRO A 57 7.47 1.05 3.39
CA PRO A 57 8.91 1.25 3.49
C PRO A 57 9.63 0.01 2.96
N SER A 58 10.49 0.21 1.98
CA SER A 58 11.30 -0.85 1.37
C SER A 58 12.65 -0.30 0.94
N HIS A 59 13.64 -1.17 0.79
CA HIS A 59 14.94 -0.80 0.24
C HIS A 59 14.87 -0.82 -1.29
N ALA A 60 15.69 0.02 -1.95
CA ALA A 60 15.80 0.07 -3.41
C ALA A 60 16.65 -1.10 -3.97
N ASP A 61 16.38 -2.33 -3.52
CA ASP A 61 17.12 -3.54 -3.89
C ASP A 61 16.44 -4.35 -5.02
N GLY A 62 15.32 -3.84 -5.55
CA GLY A 62 14.55 -4.48 -6.61
C GLY A 62 13.69 -5.67 -6.14
N THR A 63 13.70 -5.99 -4.85
CA THR A 63 12.90 -7.09 -4.30
C THR A 63 11.41 -6.72 -4.23
N ALA A 64 10.55 -7.73 -4.06
CA ALA A 64 9.15 -7.49 -3.80
C ALA A 64 8.96 -6.88 -2.40
N PRO A 65 8.19 -5.78 -2.26
CA PRO A 65 8.02 -5.11 -0.98
C PRO A 65 7.27 -6.05 -0.04
N SER A 66 7.66 -5.99 1.23
CA SER A 66 6.99 -6.70 2.30
C SER A 66 6.73 -5.76 3.45
N ILE A 67 5.54 -5.85 4.02
CA ILE A 67 5.16 -5.07 5.20
C ILE A 67 5.93 -5.65 6.40
N ASN A 68 6.71 -4.80 7.06
CA ASN A 68 7.59 -5.15 8.18
C ASN A 68 8.56 -6.31 7.88
N GLY A 69 8.97 -6.51 6.62
CA GLY A 69 9.85 -7.61 6.24
C GLY A 69 9.22 -9.01 6.30
N ARG A 70 7.90 -9.10 6.53
CA ARG A 70 7.22 -10.36 6.90
C ARG A 70 6.04 -10.72 6.03
N LEU A 71 5.17 -9.74 5.76
CA LEU A 71 3.97 -9.97 4.96
C LEU A 71 4.24 -9.48 3.54
N PRO A 72 4.38 -10.36 2.55
CA PRO A 72 4.54 -9.95 1.17
C PRO A 72 3.35 -9.10 0.74
N VAL A 73 3.62 -7.97 0.09
CA VAL A 73 2.57 -7.27 -0.64
C VAL A 73 2.28 -8.13 -1.88
N PRO A 74 1.03 -8.55 -2.13
CA PRO A 74 0.68 -9.34 -3.32
C PRO A 74 1.22 -8.62 -4.54
N ALA A 75 2.18 -9.26 -5.23
CA ALA A 75 3.06 -8.60 -6.16
C ALA A 75 2.25 -8.01 -7.33
N PRO A 76 2.01 -6.69 -7.34
CA PRO A 76 1.42 -6.11 -8.51
C PRO A 76 2.59 -5.99 -9.53
N LEU A 77 2.30 -6.16 -10.82
CA LEU A 77 3.27 -6.07 -11.91
C LEU A 77 4.19 -4.84 -11.72
N PRO A 78 5.42 -4.82 -12.28
CA PRO A 78 6.29 -3.65 -12.17
C PRO A 78 5.61 -2.33 -12.54
N SER A 79 4.65 -2.36 -13.49
CA SER A 79 3.82 -1.21 -13.89
C SER A 79 2.80 -0.74 -12.86
N GLN A 80 2.45 -1.58 -11.89
CA GLN A 80 1.52 -1.29 -10.80
C GLN A 80 2.27 -0.88 -9.51
N ARG A 81 3.60 -0.78 -9.55
CA ARG A 81 4.43 -0.28 -8.46
C ARG A 81 4.98 1.09 -8.82
N LEU A 82 4.89 2.03 -7.87
CA LEU A 82 5.64 3.28 -7.90
C LEU A 82 6.71 3.23 -6.80
N VAL A 83 7.94 3.57 -7.15
CA VAL A 83 9.06 3.73 -6.20
C VAL A 83 9.32 5.20 -6.02
N MET A 84 9.33 5.67 -4.77
CA MET A 84 9.67 7.07 -4.48
C MET A 84 11.18 7.26 -4.63
N PRO A 85 11.66 8.17 -5.50
CA PRO A 85 13.09 8.37 -5.70
C PRO A 85 13.80 8.90 -4.45
N ASP A 86 15.06 8.51 -4.26
CA ASP A 86 15.87 8.98 -3.12
C ASP A 86 15.99 10.51 -3.07
N ALA A 87 16.07 11.18 -4.24
CA ALA A 87 16.10 12.65 -4.31
C ALA A 87 14.80 13.32 -3.81
N TRP A 88 13.66 12.62 -3.89
CA TRP A 88 12.41 13.08 -3.28
C TRP A 88 12.43 12.90 -1.77
N LEU A 89 12.89 11.74 -1.30
CA LEU A 89 13.03 11.45 0.13
C LEU A 89 14.01 12.40 0.82
N ALA A 90 15.15 12.69 0.18
CA ALA A 90 16.16 13.62 0.67
C ALA A 90 15.78 15.09 0.49
N ASN A 91 14.60 15.38 -0.08
CA ASN A 91 14.16 16.74 -0.42
C ASN A 91 15.13 17.53 -1.33
N ALA A 92 16.03 16.83 -2.04
CA ALA A 92 17.05 17.44 -2.90
C ALA A 92 16.44 18.18 -4.11
N HIS A 93 15.23 17.79 -4.52
CA HIS A 93 14.46 18.49 -5.56
C HIS A 93 14.09 19.93 -5.17
N LYS A 94 13.90 20.23 -3.88
CA LYS A 94 13.64 21.61 -3.40
C LYS A 94 14.92 22.40 -3.13
N ALA A 95 16.05 21.73 -2.92
CA ALA A 95 17.33 22.40 -2.72
C ALA A 95 17.76 23.20 -3.96
N ALA A 96 17.33 22.80 -5.16
CA ALA A 96 17.56 23.53 -6.40
C ALA A 96 16.66 24.78 -6.58
N GLU A 97 15.61 24.93 -5.78
CA GLU A 97 14.66 26.07 -5.84
C GLU A 97 15.01 27.21 -4.87
N THR A 98 16.10 27.07 -4.09
CA THR A 98 16.54 28.13 -3.17
C THR A 98 17.55 29.03 -3.89
N PRO A 99 17.23 30.33 -4.15
CA PRO A 99 18.14 31.27 -4.79
C PRO A 99 19.32 31.69 -3.90
#